data_AF-A0A2P6TQZ8-F1
#
_entry.id   AF-A0A2P6TQZ8-F1
#
_cell.length_a   1.000
_cell.length_b   1.000
_cell.length_c   1.000
_cell.angle_alpha   90.00
_cell.angle_beta   90.00
_cell.angle_gamma   90.00
#
_symmetry.space_group_name_H-M   'P 1'
#
loop_
_entity.id
_entity.type
_entity.pdbx_description
1 polymer ?
#
loop_
_entity_poly.entity_id
_entity_poly.type
_entity_poly.pdbx_seq_one_letter_code
_entity_poly.pdbx_strand_id
1 'polypeptide(L)'
;MPTFTAVPVLHIDDKQNASGSLKICTDHGNASYSVSVSDKAVRDGDVMNGLRLGMRTKDGGLEAHYYVGTGHHLLRVQNTVQVRDKDVKVKITDLAFEERNTYINCSVGVDDNNSAKVIYRCNPGSKLDHKNAIVGWVYRKDDIELEPRFNLGTESLSAGVTWKVDDENKLRAIFDMGTNEGRLTWTNTGSLGGGGDLKLTARMKLDKDSMQQMPTLMIQKDWDFDV
;
A
#
# COMPACT_ATOMS: atom_id res chain seq x y z
N MET A 1 0.74 8.73 -28.52
CA MET A 1 -0.54 8.01 -28.45
C MET A 1 -0.87 7.79 -26.98
N PRO A 2 -2.13 7.84 -26.54
CA PRO A 2 -2.49 7.54 -25.16
C PRO A 2 -2.25 6.05 -24.88
N THR A 3 -1.40 5.75 -23.90
CA THR A 3 -1.17 4.38 -23.42
C THR A 3 -2.18 4.07 -22.32
N PHE A 4 -2.77 2.88 -22.35
CA PHE A 4 -3.66 2.38 -21.30
C PHE A 4 -3.01 1.19 -20.58
N THR A 5 -3.12 1.16 -19.26
CA THR A 5 -2.67 0.00 -18.46
C THR A 5 -3.89 -0.66 -17.84
N ALA A 6 -4.10 -1.95 -18.11
CA ALA A 6 -5.10 -2.76 -17.43
C ALA A 6 -4.44 -3.59 -16.32
N VAL A 7 -5.06 -3.59 -15.15
CA VAL A 7 -4.54 -4.24 -13.94
C VAL A 7 -5.64 -5.14 -13.37
N PRO A 8 -5.76 -6.39 -13.87
CA PRO A 8 -6.55 -7.41 -13.21
C PRO A 8 -5.95 -7.77 -11.85
N VAL A 9 -6.83 -7.96 -10.87
CA VAL A 9 -6.49 -8.44 -9.53
C VAL A 9 -7.39 -9.61 -9.19
N LEU A 10 -6.79 -10.74 -8.82
CA LEU A 10 -7.46 -11.90 -8.25
C LEU A 10 -7.14 -11.99 -6.76
N HIS A 11 -8.15 -12.23 -5.96
CA HIS A 11 -8.04 -12.41 -4.51
C HIS A 11 -8.70 -13.74 -4.11
N ILE A 12 -8.00 -14.53 -3.29
CA ILE A 12 -8.50 -15.77 -2.70
C ILE A 12 -8.35 -15.62 -1.20
N ASP A 13 -9.46 -15.64 -0.47
CA ASP A 13 -9.43 -15.53 0.99
C ASP A 13 -9.03 -16.86 1.67
N ASP A 14 -8.88 -16.81 3.00
CA ASP A 14 -8.55 -17.97 3.85
C ASP A 14 -9.62 -19.09 3.82
N LYS A 15 -10.84 -18.76 3.40
CA LYS A 15 -11.97 -19.68 3.18
C LYS A 15 -12.08 -20.14 1.72
N GLN A 16 -11.08 -19.83 0.89
CA GLN A 16 -11.02 -20.16 -0.53
C GLN A 16 -12.12 -19.52 -1.38
N ASN A 17 -12.75 -18.43 -0.91
CA ASN A 17 -13.62 -17.64 -1.76
C ASN A 17 -12.76 -16.78 -2.70
N ALA A 18 -13.02 -16.92 -3.99
CA ALA A 18 -12.40 -16.09 -5.00
C ALA A 18 -13.18 -14.78 -5.19
N SER A 19 -12.47 -13.67 -5.37
CA SER A 19 -13.01 -12.41 -5.87
C SER A 19 -12.06 -11.73 -6.86
N GLY A 20 -12.61 -10.91 -7.74
CA GLY A 20 -11.87 -10.28 -8.83
C GLY A 20 -12.12 -8.78 -8.92
N SER A 21 -11.14 -8.05 -9.44
CA SER A 21 -11.33 -6.67 -9.89
C SER A 21 -10.48 -6.36 -11.11
N LEU A 22 -10.92 -5.37 -11.88
CA LEU A 22 -10.19 -4.80 -13.01
C LEU A 22 -10.02 -3.31 -12.75
N LYS A 23 -8.77 -2.84 -12.83
CA LYS A 23 -8.45 -1.41 -12.81
C LYS A 23 -7.89 -1.02 -14.18
N ILE A 24 -8.44 0.02 -14.78
CA ILE A 24 -7.92 0.65 -16.00
C ILE A 24 -7.27 1.96 -15.60
N CYS A 25 -6.06 2.21 -16.10
CA CYS A 25 -5.30 3.44 -15.88
C CYS A 25 -5.03 4.14 -17.20
N THR A 26 -5.07 5.48 -17.19
CA THR A 26 -4.68 6.32 -18.32
C THR A 26 -3.90 7.52 -17.80
N ASP A 27 -2.86 7.90 -18.54
CA ASP A 27 -2.07 9.08 -18.22
C ASP A 27 -2.56 10.29 -19.01
N HIS A 28 -2.64 11.44 -18.34
CA HIS A 28 -2.90 12.72 -18.97
C HIS A 28 -2.14 13.84 -18.24
N GLY A 29 -1.23 14.50 -18.96
CA GLY A 29 -0.34 15.51 -18.37
C GLY A 29 0.52 14.93 -17.23
N ASN A 30 0.53 15.61 -16.08
CA ASN A 30 1.26 15.17 -14.89
C ASN A 30 0.45 14.23 -13.98
N ALA A 31 -0.67 13.67 -14.45
CA ALA A 31 -1.53 12.80 -13.65
C ALA A 31 -1.82 11.48 -14.36
N SER A 32 -2.01 10.44 -13.56
CA SER A 32 -2.57 9.16 -13.95
C SER A 32 -3.95 9.03 -13.31
N TYR A 33 -4.94 8.70 -14.12
CA TYR A 33 -6.33 8.51 -13.70
C TYR A 33 -6.66 7.03 -13.77
N SER A 34 -7.50 6.56 -12.86
CA SER A 34 -7.93 5.17 -12.87
C SER A 34 -9.40 4.99 -12.53
N VAL A 35 -10.00 4.01 -13.20
CA VAL A 35 -11.32 3.48 -12.87
C VAL A 35 -11.14 2.00 -12.54
N SER A 36 -11.72 1.55 -11.44
CA SER A 36 -11.70 0.13 -11.07
C SER A 36 -13.08 -0.39 -10.72
N VAL A 37 -13.37 -1.61 -11.13
CA VAL A 37 -14.61 -2.33 -10.84
C VAL A 37 -14.26 -3.67 -10.22
N SER A 38 -14.92 -4.03 -9.13
CA SER A 38 -14.86 -5.37 -8.54
C SER A 38 -16.09 -6.20 -8.87
N ASP A 39 -15.97 -7.51 -8.69
CA ASP A 39 -17.06 -8.48 -8.89
C ASP A 39 -18.26 -8.28 -7.96
N LYS A 40 -18.14 -7.47 -6.89
CA LYS A 40 -19.28 -6.99 -6.08
C LYS A 40 -20.33 -6.28 -6.93
N ALA A 41 -19.89 -5.52 -7.94
CA ALA A 41 -20.79 -4.86 -8.89
C ALA A 41 -21.75 -5.84 -9.59
N VAL A 42 -21.32 -7.09 -9.78
CA VAL A 42 -22.11 -8.14 -10.44
C VAL A 42 -22.87 -8.97 -9.41
N ARG A 43 -22.24 -9.33 -8.28
CA ARG A 43 -22.85 -10.18 -7.25
C ARG A 43 -24.00 -9.49 -6.51
N ASP A 44 -23.84 -8.21 -6.20
CA ASP A 44 -24.78 -7.46 -5.37
C ASP A 44 -25.82 -6.71 -6.23
N GLY A 45 -25.65 -6.71 -7.57
CA GLY A 45 -26.56 -6.05 -8.51
C GLY A 45 -26.46 -4.52 -8.55
N ASP A 46 -25.60 -3.92 -7.72
CA ASP A 46 -25.34 -2.48 -7.71
C ASP A 46 -23.90 -2.20 -8.13
N VAL A 47 -23.76 -1.65 -9.34
CA VAL A 47 -22.47 -1.31 -9.94
C VAL A 47 -21.66 -0.33 -9.08
N MET A 48 -22.33 0.52 -8.29
CA MET A 48 -21.66 1.54 -7.47
C MET A 48 -20.89 0.92 -6.30
N ASN A 49 -21.33 -0.23 -5.78
CA ASN A 49 -20.70 -0.93 -4.65
C ASN A 49 -19.37 -1.61 -5.02
N GLY A 50 -19.06 -1.74 -6.31
CA GLY A 50 -17.78 -2.22 -6.81
C GLY A 50 -16.91 -1.15 -7.48
N LEU A 51 -17.43 0.07 -7.67
CA LEU A 51 -16.79 1.12 -8.45
C LEU A 51 -15.89 2.02 -7.58
N ARG A 52 -14.66 2.23 -8.05
CA ARG A 52 -13.71 3.18 -7.47
C ARG A 52 -13.06 4.03 -8.55
N LEU A 53 -12.92 5.31 -8.25
CA LEU A 53 -12.22 6.30 -9.06
C LEU A 53 -10.91 6.67 -8.37
N GLY A 54 -9.86 6.92 -9.14
CA GLY A 54 -8.55 7.26 -8.63
C GLY A 54 -7.82 8.27 -9.51
N MET A 55 -6.97 9.05 -8.87
CA MET A 55 -6.02 9.96 -9.51
C MET A 55 -4.72 9.95 -8.72
N ARG A 56 -3.59 10.01 -9.42
CA ARG A 56 -2.28 10.21 -8.80
C ARG A 56 -1.40 11.08 -9.70
N THR A 57 -0.69 12.03 -9.12
CA THR A 57 0.30 12.80 -9.86
C THR A 57 1.57 11.96 -10.08
N LYS A 58 2.26 12.14 -11.21
CA LYS A 58 3.43 11.33 -11.58
C LYS A 58 4.59 11.50 -10.59
N ASP A 59 4.73 12.70 -10.02
CA ASP A 59 5.69 13.00 -8.94
C ASP A 59 5.31 12.38 -7.58
N GLY A 60 4.11 11.80 -7.45
CA GLY A 60 3.59 11.23 -6.21
C GLY A 60 3.21 12.25 -5.15
N GLY A 61 3.18 13.55 -5.48
CA GLY A 61 2.79 14.63 -4.56
C GLY A 61 1.32 14.58 -4.13
N LEU A 62 0.43 14.06 -4.97
CA LEU A 62 -0.99 13.91 -4.69
C LEU A 62 -1.51 12.57 -5.18
N GLU A 63 -2.32 11.92 -4.34
CA GLU A 63 -3.08 10.72 -4.67
C GLU A 63 -4.47 10.82 -4.03
N ALA A 64 -5.50 10.57 -4.82
CA ALA A 64 -6.89 10.60 -4.38
C ALA A 64 -7.63 9.37 -4.92
N HIS A 65 -8.45 8.77 -4.07
CA HIS A 65 -9.37 7.70 -4.46
C HIS A 65 -10.72 7.93 -3.83
N TYR A 66 -11.76 7.59 -4.57
CA TYR A 66 -13.14 7.70 -4.15
C TYR A 66 -13.87 6.39 -4.44
N TYR A 67 -14.58 5.88 -3.44
CA TYR A 67 -15.38 4.65 -3.52
C TYR A 67 -16.84 5.07 -3.67
N VAL A 68 -17.41 4.83 -4.85
CA VAL A 68 -18.64 5.50 -5.27
C VAL A 68 -19.84 5.07 -4.43
N GLY A 69 -20.03 3.76 -4.22
CA GLY A 69 -21.18 3.23 -3.49
C GLY A 69 -21.21 3.60 -2.00
N THR A 70 -20.06 3.81 -1.37
CA THR A 70 -19.97 4.08 0.07
C THR A 70 -19.66 5.54 0.40
N GLY A 71 -19.26 6.34 -0.59
CA GLY A 71 -18.73 7.69 -0.38
C GLY A 71 -17.37 7.72 0.36
N HIS A 72 -16.72 6.57 0.56
CA HIS A 72 -15.43 6.50 1.23
C HIS A 72 -14.33 7.14 0.37
N HIS A 73 -13.27 7.64 1.00
CA HIS A 73 -12.14 8.23 0.28
C HIS A 73 -10.78 7.92 0.89
N LEU A 74 -9.76 7.98 0.03
CA LEU A 74 -8.36 8.13 0.40
C LEU A 74 -7.85 9.42 -0.22
N LEU A 75 -7.29 10.30 0.58
CA LEU A 75 -6.53 11.46 0.10
C LEU A 75 -5.12 11.37 0.69
N ARG A 76 -4.12 11.53 -0.16
CA ARG A 76 -2.72 11.55 0.24
C ARG A 76 -2.02 12.72 -0.43
N VAL A 77 -1.36 13.53 0.41
CA VAL A 77 -0.54 14.65 -0.03
C VAL A 77 0.86 14.42 0.52
N GLN A 78 1.85 14.53 -0.34
CA GLN A 78 3.25 14.41 0.01
C GLN A 78 4.00 15.68 -0.39
N ASN A 79 4.82 16.20 0.51
CA ASN A 79 5.72 17.30 0.25
C ASN A 79 7.03 17.11 1.03
N THR A 80 8.06 17.86 0.65
CA THR A 80 9.31 17.95 1.39
C THR A 80 9.37 19.29 2.08
N VAL A 81 9.65 19.30 3.37
CA VAL A 81 9.77 20.51 4.19
C VAL A 81 11.18 20.56 4.75
N GLN A 82 11.84 21.71 4.61
CA GLN A 82 13.14 21.93 5.21
C GLN A 82 12.99 22.25 6.69
N VAL A 83 13.61 21.46 7.55
CA VAL A 83 13.68 21.69 9.01
C VAL A 83 15.15 21.82 9.38
N ARG A 84 15.58 23.06 9.64
CA ARG A 84 17.01 23.42 9.78
C ARG A 84 17.79 23.03 8.51
N ASP A 85 18.77 22.15 8.64
CA ASP A 85 19.66 21.65 7.59
C ASP A 85 19.19 20.30 7.01
N LYS A 86 17.99 19.84 7.38
CA LYS A 86 17.47 18.53 6.96
C LYS A 86 16.17 18.65 6.16
N ASP A 87 16.12 17.90 5.08
CA ASP A 87 14.89 17.70 4.31
C ASP A 87 14.04 16.61 4.96
N VAL A 88 12.84 16.99 5.40
CA VAL A 88 11.86 16.09 6.00
C VAL A 88 10.77 15.82 4.97
N LYS A 89 10.65 14.57 4.54
CA LYS A 89 9.54 14.11 3.70
C LYS A 89 8.30 13.98 4.59
N VAL A 90 7.27 14.78 4.31
CA VAL A 90 6.00 14.78 5.02
C VAL A 90 4.91 14.25 4.10
N LYS A 91 4.18 13.24 4.57
CA LYS A 91 3.05 12.65 3.86
C LYS A 91 1.83 12.60 4.77
N ILE A 92 0.82 13.37 4.41
CA ILE A 92 -0.50 13.34 5.05
C ILE A 92 -1.35 12.31 4.32
N THR A 93 -2.05 11.46 5.06
CA THR A 93 -3.01 10.49 4.51
C THR A 93 -4.31 10.60 5.29
N ASP A 94 -5.38 11.03 4.64
CA ASP A 94 -6.73 11.08 5.17
C ASP A 94 -7.54 9.93 4.57
N LEU A 95 -8.13 9.12 5.44
CA LEU A 95 -8.98 7.98 5.08
C LEU A 95 -10.34 8.22 5.70
N ALA A 96 -11.39 8.31 4.89
CA ALA A 96 -12.76 8.25 5.40
C ALA A 96 -13.36 6.92 4.96
N PHE A 97 -13.25 5.92 5.83
CA PHE A 97 -13.99 4.67 5.72
C PHE A 97 -15.10 4.67 6.79
N GLU A 98 -15.33 3.54 7.47
CA GLU A 98 -16.26 3.46 8.62
C GLU A 98 -15.89 4.46 9.71
N GLU A 99 -14.59 4.59 10.00
CA GLU A 99 -14.04 5.66 10.84
C GLU A 99 -13.09 6.53 10.03
N ARG A 100 -13.19 7.85 10.24
CA ARG A 100 -12.24 8.80 9.66
C ARG A 100 -10.91 8.75 10.40
N ASN A 101 -9.85 8.54 9.63
CA ASN A 101 -8.49 8.42 10.14
C ASN A 101 -7.54 9.29 9.32
N THR A 102 -6.86 10.22 9.99
CA THR A 102 -5.81 11.03 9.37
C THR A 102 -4.46 10.66 9.97
N TYR A 103 -3.46 10.50 9.11
CA TYR A 103 -2.08 10.19 9.51
C TYR A 103 -1.11 11.21 8.95
N ILE A 104 -0.14 11.62 9.76
CA ILE A 104 1.03 12.37 9.32
C ILE A 104 2.24 11.44 9.39
N ASN A 105 2.86 11.20 8.25
CA ASN A 105 4.08 10.41 8.14
C ASN A 105 5.24 11.34 7.86
N CYS A 106 6.25 11.35 8.71
CA CYS A 106 7.48 12.08 8.52
C CYS A 106 8.63 11.09 8.32
N SER A 107 9.54 11.39 7.39
CA SER A 107 10.78 10.64 7.21
C SER A 107 11.94 11.57 6.92
N VAL A 108 13.08 11.28 7.54
CA VAL A 108 14.32 12.06 7.39
C VAL A 108 15.49 11.12 7.19
N GLY A 109 16.39 11.48 6.27
CA GLY A 109 17.66 10.79 6.09
C GLY A 109 18.62 11.10 7.23
N VAL A 110 19.19 10.07 7.83
CA VAL A 110 20.18 10.20 8.90
C VAL A 110 21.59 10.13 8.31
N ASP A 111 21.82 9.13 7.47
CA ASP A 111 23.03 8.95 6.66
C ASP A 111 22.65 8.25 5.33
N ASP A 112 23.65 7.82 4.55
CA ASP A 112 23.47 7.22 3.22
C ASP A 112 22.61 5.95 3.23
N ASN A 113 22.63 5.20 4.33
CA ASN A 113 21.98 3.91 4.46
C ASN A 113 20.79 3.94 5.42
N ASN A 114 20.65 5.00 6.22
CA ASN A 114 19.69 5.05 7.32
C ASN A 114 18.69 6.20 7.19
N SER A 115 17.43 5.90 7.49
CA SER A 115 16.38 6.93 7.64
C SER A 115 15.48 6.65 8.83
N ALA A 116 15.11 7.71 9.55
CA ALA A 116 14.12 7.66 10.60
C ALA A 116 12.73 7.92 10.05
N LYS A 117 11.71 7.31 10.66
CA LYS A 117 10.30 7.49 10.31
C LYS A 117 9.46 7.68 11.56
N VAL A 118 8.48 8.58 11.47
CA VAL A 118 7.41 8.71 12.47
C VAL A 118 6.09 8.73 11.74
N ILE A 119 5.14 7.92 12.18
CA ILE A 119 3.75 7.94 11.72
C ILE A 119 2.92 8.35 12.91
N TYR A 120 2.19 9.46 12.80
CA TYR A 120 1.33 9.96 13.86
C TYR A 120 -0.12 9.90 13.41
N ARG A 121 -0.98 9.23 14.19
CA ARG A 121 -2.43 9.22 13.98
C ARG A 121 -3.03 10.50 14.57
N CYS A 122 -3.60 11.33 13.71
CA CYS A 122 -4.33 12.52 14.10
C CYS A 122 -5.79 12.12 14.37
N ASN A 123 -6.18 12.06 15.63
CA ASN A 123 -7.59 11.93 15.99
C ASN A 123 -8.20 13.34 16.08
N PRO A 124 -9.22 13.68 15.27
CA PRO A 124 -9.88 14.98 15.37
C PRO A 124 -10.39 15.21 16.81
N GLY A 125 -10.06 16.37 17.40
CA GLY A 125 -10.54 16.76 18.73
C GLY A 125 -9.81 16.16 19.93
N SER A 126 -8.77 15.33 19.74
CA SER A 126 -7.96 14.83 20.85
C SER A 126 -6.76 15.72 21.14
N LYS A 127 -6.27 15.70 22.38
CA LYS A 127 -4.95 16.25 22.72
C LYS A 127 -3.84 15.47 21.98
N LEU A 128 -2.68 16.10 21.82
CA LEU A 128 -1.48 15.41 21.37
C LEU A 128 -1.12 14.32 22.39
N ASP A 129 -0.89 13.10 21.90
CA ASP A 129 -0.51 11.95 22.72
C ASP A 129 0.50 11.09 21.95
N HIS A 130 1.65 10.83 22.58
CA HIS A 130 2.68 9.93 22.08
C HIS A 130 2.16 8.53 21.74
N LYS A 131 1.09 8.04 22.39
CA LYS A 131 0.46 6.75 22.07
C LYS A 131 -0.11 6.69 20.65
N ASN A 132 -0.31 7.84 20.00
CA ASN A 132 -0.72 7.90 18.59
C ASN A 132 0.45 7.77 17.62
N ALA A 133 1.70 7.65 18.11
CA ALA A 133 2.87 7.58 17.27
C ALA A 133 3.36 6.13 17.08
N ILE A 134 3.78 5.85 15.85
CA ILE A 134 4.56 4.68 15.46
C ILE A 134 5.92 5.21 15.01
N VAL A 135 6.97 4.78 15.69
CA VAL A 135 8.36 5.11 15.34
C VAL A 135 8.94 4.00 14.49
N GLY A 136 9.78 4.36 13.53
CA GLY A 136 10.39 3.39 12.63
C GLY A 136 11.79 3.80 12.20
N TRP A 137 12.54 2.80 11.78
CA TRP A 137 13.84 2.97 11.16
C TRP A 137 13.84 2.25 9.82
N VAL A 138 14.61 2.75 8.87
CA VAL A 138 14.92 2.00 7.66
C VAL A 138 16.42 1.99 7.46
N TYR A 139 16.95 0.79 7.34
CA TYR A 139 18.31 0.52 6.93
C TYR A 139 18.30 -0.08 5.53
N ARG A 140 19.14 0.44 4.63
CA ARG A 140 19.35 -0.10 3.28
C ARG A 140 20.82 -0.37 3.10
N LYS A 141 21.15 -1.55 2.58
CA LYS A 141 22.49 -1.86 2.12
C LYS A 141 22.41 -2.94 1.05
N ASP A 142 23.11 -2.70 -0.06
CA ASP A 142 23.14 -3.60 -1.21
C ASP A 142 21.70 -3.94 -1.65
N ASP A 143 21.37 -5.23 -1.71
CA ASP A 143 20.06 -5.71 -2.12
C ASP A 143 19.03 -5.82 -0.98
N ILE A 144 19.36 -5.37 0.24
CA ILE A 144 18.54 -5.58 1.43
C ILE A 144 18.07 -4.25 2.04
N GLU A 145 16.77 -4.18 2.35
CA GLU A 145 16.16 -3.13 3.17
C GLU A 145 15.47 -3.73 4.39
N LEU A 146 15.81 -3.22 5.57
CA LEU A 146 15.20 -3.59 6.86
C LEU A 146 14.37 -2.41 7.38
N GLU A 147 13.16 -2.68 7.84
CA GLU A 147 12.21 -1.67 8.32
C GLU A 147 11.53 -2.11 9.63
N PRO A 148 12.22 -2.04 10.79
CA PRO A 148 11.58 -2.20 12.08
C PRO A 148 10.75 -0.97 12.45
N ARG A 149 9.64 -1.20 13.15
CA ARG A 149 8.75 -0.16 13.66
C ARG A 149 8.14 -0.57 14.99
N PHE A 150 7.89 0.39 15.85
CA PHE A 150 7.27 0.18 17.16
C PHE A 150 6.09 1.13 17.34
N ASN A 151 4.94 0.57 17.68
CA ASN A 151 3.72 1.32 18.00
C ASN A 151 3.71 1.65 19.49
N LEU A 152 3.76 2.93 19.85
CA LEU A 152 3.79 3.37 21.25
C LEU A 152 2.45 3.19 21.98
N GLY A 153 1.33 3.13 21.26
CA GLY A 153 0.01 2.97 21.87
C GLY A 153 -0.30 1.53 22.25
N THR A 154 0.05 0.58 21.38
CA THR A 154 -0.18 -0.86 21.58
C THR A 154 1.04 -1.60 22.12
N GLU A 155 2.16 -0.90 22.28
CA GLU A 155 3.45 -1.47 22.70
C GLU A 155 3.87 -2.67 21.85
N SER A 156 3.67 -2.57 20.53
CA SER A 156 3.88 -3.68 19.60
C SER A 156 4.92 -3.40 18.53
N LEU A 157 5.72 -4.43 18.22
CA LEU A 157 6.72 -4.42 17.17
C LEU A 157 6.11 -4.84 15.83
N SER A 158 6.56 -4.22 14.75
CA SER A 158 6.45 -4.76 13.40
C SER A 158 7.79 -4.63 12.70
N ALA A 159 8.07 -5.54 11.76
CA ALA A 159 9.31 -5.52 11.00
C ALA A 159 9.05 -5.91 9.55
N GLY A 160 9.67 -5.18 8.63
CA GLY A 160 9.73 -5.53 7.22
C GLY A 160 11.15 -5.86 6.79
N VAL A 161 11.30 -6.86 5.93
CA VAL A 161 12.53 -7.14 5.19
C VAL A 161 12.19 -7.15 3.72
N THR A 162 12.99 -6.45 2.94
CA THR A 162 12.91 -6.46 1.49
C THR A 162 14.24 -6.92 0.94
N TRP A 163 14.21 -7.85 0.00
CA TRP A 163 15.37 -8.39 -0.68
C TRP A 163 15.17 -8.29 -2.19
N LYS A 164 16.08 -7.60 -2.88
CA LYS A 164 16.19 -7.61 -4.33
C LYS A 164 16.96 -8.88 -4.71
N VAL A 165 16.25 -9.87 -5.22
CA VAL A 165 16.83 -11.20 -5.52
C VAL A 165 17.71 -11.10 -6.77
N ASP A 166 17.23 -10.36 -7.76
CA ASP A 166 17.91 -10.01 -9.00
C ASP A 166 17.28 -8.73 -9.58
N ASP A 167 17.62 -8.36 -10.82
CA ASP A 167 17.11 -7.15 -11.46
C ASP A 167 15.60 -7.14 -11.72
N GLU A 168 14.98 -8.31 -11.81
CA GLU A 168 13.56 -8.47 -12.09
C GLU A 168 12.76 -8.88 -10.86
N ASN A 169 13.39 -9.48 -9.85
CA ASN A 169 12.71 -10.13 -8.75
C ASN A 169 12.97 -9.45 -7.41
N LYS A 170 11.89 -9.21 -6.68
CA LYS A 170 11.91 -8.61 -5.35
C LYS A 170 11.00 -9.36 -4.39
N LEU A 171 11.51 -9.69 -3.22
CA LEU A 171 10.76 -10.27 -2.12
C LEU A 171 10.60 -9.25 -0.99
N ARG A 172 9.42 -9.21 -0.38
CA ARG A 172 9.17 -8.42 0.83
C ARG A 172 8.39 -9.24 1.84
N ALA A 173 9.00 -9.52 2.98
CA ALA A 173 8.36 -10.14 4.12
C ALA A 173 8.06 -9.07 5.18
N ILE A 174 6.88 -9.13 5.79
CA ILE A 174 6.47 -8.24 6.88
C ILE A 174 5.84 -9.08 7.96
N PHE A 175 6.23 -8.81 9.20
CA PHE A 175 5.60 -9.32 10.40
C PHE A 175 5.06 -8.16 11.23
N ASP A 176 3.86 -8.31 11.77
CA ASP A 176 3.24 -7.36 12.69
C ASP A 176 2.77 -8.11 13.94
N MET A 177 3.40 -7.80 15.07
CA MET A 177 3.10 -8.44 16.36
C MET A 177 1.74 -8.01 16.90
N GLY A 178 1.32 -6.76 16.65
CA GLY A 178 0.05 -6.23 17.16
C GLY A 178 -1.16 -6.92 16.53
N THR A 179 -1.05 -7.29 15.26
CA THR A 179 -2.08 -8.04 14.54
C THR A 179 -1.80 -9.55 14.43
N ASN A 180 -0.65 -10.00 14.95
CA ASN A 180 -0.12 -11.35 14.82
C ASN A 180 -0.17 -11.89 13.39
N GLU A 181 0.38 -11.12 12.45
CA GLU A 181 0.20 -11.37 11.02
C GLU A 181 1.51 -11.35 10.25
N GLY A 182 1.65 -12.29 9.33
CA GLY A 182 2.73 -12.36 8.36
C GLY A 182 2.22 -12.05 6.96
N ARG A 183 3.02 -11.30 6.19
CA ARG A 183 2.79 -11.03 4.77
C ARG A 183 4.07 -11.25 3.98
N LEU A 184 4.00 -12.03 2.92
CA LEU A 184 5.05 -12.19 1.93
C LEU A 184 4.56 -11.67 0.59
N THR A 185 5.35 -10.82 -0.05
CA THR A 185 5.08 -10.31 -1.39
C THR A 185 6.27 -10.60 -2.28
N TRP A 186 6.01 -11.29 -3.38
CA TRP A 186 6.93 -11.38 -4.51
C TRP A 186 6.47 -10.43 -5.61
N THR A 187 7.42 -9.72 -6.21
CA THR A 187 7.21 -8.85 -7.36
C THR A 187 8.22 -9.24 -8.42
N ASN A 188 7.74 -9.50 -9.62
CA ASN A 188 8.53 -9.72 -10.81
C ASN A 188 8.22 -8.58 -11.79
N THR A 189 9.22 -7.78 -12.12
CA THR A 189 9.14 -6.73 -13.15
C THR A 189 9.56 -7.26 -14.52
N GLY A 190 10.05 -8.50 -14.56
CA GLY A 190 10.30 -9.25 -15.78
C GLY A 190 9.00 -9.48 -16.55
N SER A 191 9.07 -9.42 -17.87
CA SER A 191 7.92 -9.55 -18.75
C SER A 191 7.43 -11.00 -18.87
N LEU A 192 7.19 -11.69 -17.74
CA LEU A 192 6.49 -12.97 -17.71
C LEU A 192 5.10 -12.77 -18.34
N GLY A 193 4.97 -13.17 -19.61
CA GLY A 193 3.69 -13.30 -20.30
C GLY A 193 3.11 -12.06 -20.99
N GLY A 194 3.89 -11.01 -21.31
CA GLY A 194 3.41 -9.91 -22.18
C GLY A 194 3.54 -8.48 -21.65
N GLY A 195 4.65 -8.14 -20.99
CA GLY A 195 4.90 -6.80 -20.44
C GLY A 195 4.30 -6.58 -19.05
N GLY A 196 4.72 -5.52 -18.35
CA GLY A 196 4.23 -5.09 -17.04
C GLY A 196 4.61 -5.96 -15.83
N ASP A 197 4.43 -5.41 -14.62
CA ASP A 197 4.80 -6.04 -13.35
C ASP A 197 3.80 -7.13 -12.93
N LEU A 198 4.29 -8.28 -12.47
CA LEU A 198 3.54 -9.31 -11.76
C LEU A 198 3.80 -9.21 -10.26
N LYS A 199 2.75 -9.24 -9.45
CA LYS A 199 2.83 -9.22 -8.00
C LYS A 199 1.98 -10.31 -7.38
N LEU A 200 2.61 -11.16 -6.57
CA LEU A 200 1.96 -12.17 -5.75
C LEU A 200 2.13 -11.80 -4.27
N THR A 201 1.04 -11.77 -3.52
CA THR A 201 1.05 -11.52 -2.07
C THR A 201 0.34 -12.65 -1.35
N ALA A 202 0.99 -13.21 -0.34
CA ALA A 202 0.41 -14.13 0.63
C ALA A 202 0.33 -13.45 2.00
N ARG A 203 -0.79 -13.61 2.69
CA ARG A 203 -1.05 -13.05 4.03
C ARG A 203 -1.66 -14.13 4.92
N MET A 204 -1.17 -14.26 6.14
CA MET A 204 -1.71 -15.22 7.11
C MET A 204 -1.61 -14.67 8.54
N LYS A 205 -2.58 -15.06 9.38
CA LYS A 205 -2.42 -14.97 10.83
C LYS A 205 -1.47 -16.05 11.32
N LEU A 206 -0.66 -15.72 12.31
CA LEU A 206 0.43 -16.56 12.80
C LEU A 206 0.11 -17.26 14.14
N ASP A 207 -1.15 -17.25 14.56
CA ASP A 207 -1.60 -18.09 15.67
C ASP A 207 -1.71 -19.56 15.23
N LYS A 208 -1.66 -20.45 16.23
CA LYS A 208 -1.55 -21.90 16.02
C LYS A 208 -2.67 -22.48 15.16
N ASP A 209 -3.88 -21.94 15.29
CA ASP A 209 -5.05 -22.45 14.58
C ASP A 209 -5.07 -21.93 13.13
N SER A 210 -4.68 -20.68 12.92
CA SER A 210 -4.60 -20.07 11.59
C SER A 210 -3.46 -20.61 10.73
N MET A 211 -2.36 -21.08 11.33
CA MET A 211 -1.25 -21.70 10.59
C MET A 211 -1.64 -23.02 9.88
N GLN A 212 -2.79 -23.60 10.21
CA GLN A 212 -3.33 -24.78 9.52
C GLN A 212 -4.20 -24.44 8.30
N GLN A 213 -4.57 -23.16 8.15
CA GLN A 213 -5.42 -22.69 7.07
C GLN A 213 -4.59 -22.22 5.87
N MET A 214 -5.22 -22.14 4.69
CA MET A 214 -4.58 -21.52 3.54
C MET A 214 -4.36 -20.03 3.80
N PRO A 215 -3.22 -19.46 3.38
CA PRO A 215 -3.05 -18.01 3.40
C PRO A 215 -4.05 -17.36 2.44
N THR A 216 -4.42 -16.13 2.75
CA THR A 216 -5.04 -15.25 1.76
C THR A 216 -4.02 -14.95 0.67
N LEU A 217 -4.40 -15.17 -0.59
CA LEU A 217 -3.56 -14.94 -1.76
C LEU A 217 -4.13 -13.79 -2.61
N MET A 218 -3.24 -12.94 -3.10
CA MET A 218 -3.58 -11.86 -4.03
C MET A 218 -2.58 -11.84 -5.17
N ILE A 219 -3.08 -11.89 -6.41
CA ILE A 219 -2.31 -11.80 -7.64
C ILE A 219 -2.73 -10.55 -8.38
N GLN A 220 -1.76 -9.73 -8.78
CA GLN A 220 -1.96 -8.56 -9.63
C GLN A 220 -0.96 -8.63 -10.79
N LYS A 221 -1.43 -8.34 -12.00
CA LYS A 221 -0.58 -8.22 -13.19
C LYS A 221 -0.92 -6.93 -13.93
N ASP A 222 0.10 -6.18 -14.31
CA ASP A 222 -0.08 -4.99 -15.12
C ASP A 222 0.09 -5.37 -16.62
N TRP A 223 -0.80 -4.86 -17.47
CA TRP A 223 -0.80 -5.08 -18.92
C TRP A 223 -0.86 -3.73 -19.62
N ASP A 224 0.17 -3.40 -20.38
CA ASP A 224 0.26 -2.15 -21.12
C ASP A 224 -0.23 -2.33 -22.56
N PHE A 225 -1.08 -1.42 -23.01
CA PHE A 225 -1.66 -1.40 -24.35
C PHE A 225 -1.34 -0.08 -25.04
N ASP A 226 -0.72 -0.18 -26.21
CA ASP A 226 -0.61 0.92 -27.15
C ASP A 226 -1.88 0.98 -28.02
N VAL A 227 -2.49 2.17 -28.12
CA VAL A 227 -3.73 2.42 -28.91
C VAL A 227 -3.51 3.52 -29.92
#